data_AF-A0A433LG27-F1
#
_entry.id   AF-A0A433LG27-F1
#
_cell.length_a   1.000
_cell.length_b   1.000
_cell.length_c   1.000
_cell.angle_alpha   90.00
_cell.angle_beta   90.00
_cell.angle_gamma   90.00
#
_symmetry.space_group_name_H-M   'P 1'
#
loop_
_entity.id
_entity.type
_entity.pdbx_description
1 polymer ?
#
loop_
_entity_poly.entity_id
_entity_poly.type
_entity_poly.pdbx_seq_one_letter_code
_entity_poly.pdbx_strand_id
1 'polypeptide(L)'
;MNNQPQLNRSQRRAREKSAKRTATRMDQRQYHAYQQRARLWAKGAIATGRHIGDKFEGEWEFPAHVPADKRQSVAEYATHAPMRWRVIARLVLRYDDGQETREADAECGQAQKIGELMELRKQLMRELKAAVNPRYVWDEIYEMECLG
;
A
#
# COMPACT_ATOMS: atom_id res chain seq x y z
N MET A 1 -8.57 55.21 27.13
CA MET A 1 -7.57 54.37 27.82
C MET A 1 -7.98 52.91 27.65
N ASN A 2 -7.30 52.14 26.78
CA ASN A 2 -7.57 50.71 26.58
C ASN A 2 -6.82 49.89 27.62
N ASN A 3 -7.51 49.48 28.68
CA ASN A 3 -6.95 48.63 29.72
C ASN A 3 -7.09 47.15 29.29
N GLN A 4 -6.15 46.63 28.51
CA GLN A 4 -6.10 45.20 28.22
C GLN A 4 -5.64 44.46 29.50
N PRO A 5 -6.38 43.43 29.98
CA PRO A 5 -5.94 42.67 31.14
C PRO A 5 -4.63 41.94 30.84
N GLN A 6 -3.54 42.34 31.51
CA GLN A 6 -2.26 41.61 31.47
C GLN A 6 -2.43 40.27 32.17
N LEU A 7 -2.47 39.19 31.39
CA LEU A 7 -2.49 37.81 31.88
C LEU A 7 -1.31 37.57 32.83
N ASN A 8 -1.60 37.11 34.06
CA ASN A 8 -0.57 36.74 35.02
C ASN A 8 0.29 35.59 34.42
N ARG A 9 1.57 35.53 34.80
CA ARG A 9 2.58 34.57 34.31
C ARG A 9 2.11 33.11 34.36
N SER A 10 1.32 32.74 35.37
CA SER A 10 0.70 31.41 35.50
C SER A 10 -0.39 31.16 34.44
N GLN A 11 -1.26 32.13 34.19
CA GLN A 11 -2.31 32.08 33.16
C GLN A 11 -1.71 32.08 31.75
N ARG A 12 -0.62 32.82 31.52
CA ARG A 12 0.11 32.81 30.25
C ARG A 12 0.72 31.44 29.96
N ARG A 13 1.40 30.82 30.95
CA ARG A 13 1.92 29.45 30.84
C ARG A 13 0.83 28.41 30.62
N ALA A 14 -0.32 28.53 31.29
CA ALA A 14 -1.45 27.63 31.10
C ALA A 14 -2.04 27.74 29.68
N ARG A 15 -2.16 28.97 29.15
CA ARG A 15 -2.63 29.24 27.79
C ARG A 15 -1.66 28.70 26.73
N GLU A 16 -0.35 28.89 26.92
CA GLU A 16 0.69 28.32 26.04
C GLU A 16 0.66 26.77 26.05
N LYS A 17 0.50 26.16 27.23
CA LYS A 17 0.40 24.69 27.36
C LYS A 17 -0.88 24.16 26.70
N SER A 18 -2.00 24.87 26.82
CA SER A 18 -3.26 24.54 26.16
C SER A 18 -3.17 24.68 24.63
N ALA A 19 -2.55 25.77 24.15
CA ALA A 19 -2.32 26.00 22.72
C ALA A 19 -1.42 24.92 22.10
N LYS A 20 -0.32 24.55 22.77
CA LYS A 20 0.55 23.44 22.34
C LYS A 20 -0.21 22.11 22.28
N ARG A 21 -0.98 21.78 23.32
CA ARG A 21 -1.82 20.56 23.33
C ARG A 21 -2.85 20.55 22.21
N THR A 22 -3.46 21.70 21.92
CA THR A 22 -4.44 21.84 20.84
C THR A 22 -3.78 21.67 19.47
N ALA A 23 -2.61 22.28 19.26
CA ALA A 23 -1.83 22.12 18.04
C ALA A 23 -1.43 20.65 17.81
N THR A 24 -0.91 19.95 18.81
CA THR A 24 -0.59 18.52 18.72
C THR A 24 -1.82 17.66 18.43
N ARG A 25 -2.98 17.96 19.03
CA ARG A 25 -4.23 17.24 18.74
C ARG A 25 -4.74 17.51 17.33
N MET A 26 -4.60 18.72 16.82
CA MET A 26 -4.94 19.05 15.43
C MET A 26 -4.04 18.29 14.46
N ASP A 27 -2.74 18.23 14.75
CA ASP A 27 -1.75 17.47 13.97
C ASP A 27 -2.09 15.97 13.94
N GLN A 28 -2.40 15.37 15.10
CA GLN A 28 -2.88 14.00 15.18
C GLN A 28 -4.18 13.77 14.40
N ARG A 29 -5.15 14.69 14.50
CA ARG A 29 -6.42 14.58 13.76
C ARG A 29 -6.20 14.65 12.25
N GLN A 30 -5.33 15.53 11.80
CA GLN A 30 -4.95 15.65 10.38
C GLN A 30 -4.24 14.39 9.89
N TYR A 31 -3.33 13.85 10.70
CA TYR A 31 -2.64 12.60 10.40
C TYR A 31 -3.59 11.40 10.32
N HIS A 32 -4.54 11.27 11.25
CA HIS A 32 -5.57 10.22 11.19
C HIS A 32 -6.48 10.38 9.97
N ALA A 33 -6.88 11.61 9.63
CA ALA A 33 -7.67 11.87 8.43
C ALA A 33 -6.90 11.51 7.15
N TYR A 34 -5.60 11.78 7.12
CA TYR A 34 -4.70 11.36 6.04
C TYR A 34 -4.67 9.83 5.93
N GLN A 35 -4.41 9.11 7.03
CA GLN A 35 -4.35 7.64 7.04
C GLN A 35 -5.67 7.02 6.55
N GLN A 36 -6.81 7.53 7.00
CA GLN A 36 -8.13 7.04 6.57
C GLN A 36 -8.34 7.23 5.06
N ARG A 37 -7.99 8.40 4.52
CA ARG A 37 -8.09 8.67 3.08
C ARG A 37 -7.12 7.82 2.27
N ALA A 38 -5.88 7.70 2.73
CA ALA A 38 -4.87 6.88 2.06
C ALA A 38 -5.29 5.41 2.02
N ARG A 39 -5.88 4.86 3.09
CA ARG A 39 -6.47 3.51 3.07
C ARG A 39 -7.62 3.38 2.09
N LEU A 40 -8.53 4.36 2.09
CA LEU A 40 -9.67 4.36 1.17
C LEU A 40 -9.20 4.37 -0.30
N TRP A 41 -8.22 5.20 -0.62
CA TRP A 41 -7.67 5.32 -1.98
C TRP A 41 -6.72 4.18 -2.35
N ALA A 42 -6.09 3.52 -1.38
CA ALA A 42 -5.28 2.35 -1.64
C ALA A 42 -6.14 1.15 -2.04
N LYS A 43 -7.40 1.08 -1.61
CA LYS A 43 -8.30 -0.01 -1.97
C LYS A 43 -8.52 -0.09 -3.49
N GLY A 44 -8.25 -1.26 -4.06
CA GLY A 44 -8.28 -1.53 -5.49
C GLY A 44 -7.05 -1.05 -6.25
N ALA A 45 -6.04 -0.48 -5.57
CA ALA A 45 -4.75 -0.21 -6.21
C ALA A 45 -4.03 -1.53 -6.48
N ILE A 46 -3.45 -1.66 -7.66
CA ILE A 46 -2.74 -2.86 -8.11
C ILE A 46 -1.27 -2.50 -8.23
N ALA A 47 -0.45 -3.30 -7.57
CA ALA A 47 1.00 -3.21 -7.64
C ALA A 47 1.52 -4.40 -8.47
N THR A 48 2.05 -4.10 -9.65
CA THR A 48 2.60 -5.09 -10.57
C THR A 48 4.11 -4.94 -10.60
N GLY A 49 4.85 -5.99 -10.28
CA GLY A 49 6.30 -5.85 -10.23
C GLY A 49 7.06 -7.08 -9.78
N ARG A 50 8.35 -6.85 -9.53
CA ARG A 50 9.30 -7.87 -9.10
C ARG A 50 9.96 -7.41 -7.81
N HIS A 51 10.24 -8.36 -6.91
CA HIS A 51 11.07 -8.04 -5.74
C HIS A 51 12.54 -8.13 -6.11
N ILE A 52 13.29 -7.09 -5.74
CA ILE A 52 14.75 -7.09 -5.77
C ILE A 52 15.19 -6.99 -4.32
N GLY A 53 15.52 -8.14 -3.72
CA GLY A 53 15.82 -8.23 -2.29
C GLY A 53 14.59 -7.95 -1.42
N ASP A 54 14.73 -7.00 -0.49
CA ASP A 54 13.70 -6.58 0.47
C ASP A 54 12.77 -5.48 -0.07
N LYS A 55 13.09 -4.89 -1.23
CA LYS A 55 12.30 -3.82 -1.84
C LYS A 55 11.37 -4.36 -2.92
N PHE A 56 10.12 -3.90 -2.87
CA PHE A 56 9.20 -4.03 -3.99
C PHE A 56 9.53 -2.94 -5.01
N GLU A 57 9.88 -3.34 -6.23
CA GLU A 57 9.97 -2.42 -7.35
C GLU A 57 8.92 -2.84 -8.39
N GLY A 58 8.01 -1.92 -8.70
CA GLY A 58 6.87 -2.22 -9.53
C GLY A 58 6.11 -0.97 -9.93
N GLU A 59 5.27 -1.17 -10.92
CA GLU A 59 4.33 -0.18 -11.40
C GLU A 59 3.05 -0.24 -10.55
N TRP A 60 2.41 0.90 -10.41
CA TRP A 60 1.17 1.03 -9.66
C TRP A 60 0.06 1.49 -10.57
N GLU A 61 -1.02 0.73 -10.59
CA GLU A 61 -2.27 1.10 -11.21
C GLU A 61 -3.28 1.48 -10.13
N PHE A 62 -4.03 2.54 -10.39
CA PHE A 62 -4.99 3.07 -9.44
C PHE A 62 -6.38 3.12 -10.06
N PRO A 63 -7.43 2.83 -9.27
CA PRO A 63 -8.80 3.04 -9.71
C PRO A 63 -9.05 4.49 -10.14
N ALA A 64 -9.99 4.69 -11.05
CA ALA A 64 -10.34 6.00 -11.61
C ALA A 64 -10.73 7.06 -10.56
N HIS A 65 -11.22 6.64 -9.39
CA HIS A 65 -11.63 7.56 -8.32
C HIS A 65 -10.44 8.15 -7.53
N VAL A 66 -9.22 7.63 -7.70
CA VAL A 66 -8.01 8.12 -7.03
C VAL A 66 -7.42 9.30 -7.81
N PRO A 67 -7.35 10.50 -7.20
CA PRO A 67 -6.79 11.68 -7.87
C PRO A 67 -5.34 11.47 -8.30
N ALA A 68 -4.99 11.91 -9.51
CA ALA A 68 -3.65 11.71 -10.08
C ALA A 68 -2.53 12.28 -9.21
N ASP A 69 -2.75 13.45 -8.59
CA ASP A 69 -1.81 14.11 -7.67
C ASP A 69 -1.63 13.38 -6.33
N LYS A 70 -2.47 12.39 -6.03
CA LYS A 70 -2.39 11.57 -4.81
C LYS A 70 -1.82 10.19 -5.04
N ARG A 71 -1.77 9.69 -6.28
CA ARG A 71 -1.33 8.33 -6.62
C ARG A 71 0.02 7.97 -6.00
N GLN A 72 1.03 8.82 -6.16
CA GLN A 72 2.36 8.57 -5.59
C GLN A 72 2.32 8.44 -4.05
N SER A 73 1.61 9.33 -3.37
CA SER A 73 1.48 9.28 -1.91
C SER A 73 0.70 8.04 -1.42
N VAL A 74 -0.26 7.57 -2.21
CA VAL A 74 -1.04 6.36 -1.90
C VAL A 74 -0.18 5.10 -2.11
N ALA A 75 0.59 5.02 -3.19
CA ALA A 75 1.57 3.94 -3.40
C ALA A 75 2.58 3.87 -2.26
N GLU A 76 3.16 5.01 -1.88
CA GLU A 76 4.13 5.08 -0.78
C GLU A 76 3.49 4.63 0.54
N TYR A 77 2.28 5.11 0.83
CA TYR A 77 1.55 4.67 2.02
C TYR A 77 1.28 3.15 2.01
N ALA A 78 0.73 2.62 0.91
CA ALA A 78 0.40 1.20 0.79
C ALA A 78 1.64 0.28 0.82
N THR A 79 2.80 0.78 0.39
CA THR A 79 4.08 0.06 0.47
C THR A 79 4.53 -0.15 1.92
N HIS A 80 4.25 0.81 2.81
CA HIS A 80 4.78 0.81 4.17
C HIS A 80 3.74 0.51 5.25
N ALA A 81 2.45 0.65 4.96
CA ALA A 81 1.37 0.38 5.87
C ALA A 81 0.89 -1.09 5.75
N PRO A 82 0.52 -1.74 6.87
CA PRO A 82 -0.18 -3.02 6.82
C PRO A 82 -1.57 -2.85 6.18
N MET A 83 -1.81 -3.60 5.11
CA MET A 83 -3.08 -3.65 4.36
C MET A 83 -3.47 -5.09 4.10
N ARG A 84 -4.75 -5.36 3.83
CA ARG A 84 -5.14 -6.64 3.23
C ARG A 84 -4.82 -6.62 1.73
N TRP A 85 -4.40 -7.76 1.21
CA TRP A 85 -3.95 -7.93 -0.16
C TRP A 85 -4.54 -9.19 -0.77
N ARG A 86 -4.79 -9.14 -2.08
CA ARG A 86 -4.90 -10.32 -2.93
C ARG A 86 -3.67 -10.40 -3.79
N VAL A 87 -3.05 -11.56 -3.84
CA VAL A 87 -1.90 -11.85 -4.69
C VAL A 87 -2.38 -12.68 -5.87
N ILE A 88 -2.03 -12.26 -7.07
CA ILE A 88 -2.27 -12.99 -8.32
C ILE A 88 -0.90 -13.29 -8.93
N ALA A 89 -0.53 -14.56 -9.00
CA ALA A 89 0.63 -15.03 -9.73
C ALA A 89 0.20 -15.38 -11.15
N ARG A 90 0.89 -14.85 -12.16
CA ARG A 90 0.69 -15.18 -13.57
C ARG A 90 1.95 -15.80 -14.16
N LEU A 91 1.80 -16.98 -14.73
CA LEU A 91 2.84 -17.69 -15.45
C LEU A 91 2.55 -17.62 -16.95
N VAL A 92 3.45 -17.00 -17.69
CA VAL A 92 3.34 -16.88 -19.15
C VAL A 92 4.14 -18.02 -19.77
N LEU A 93 3.46 -18.82 -20.58
CA LEU A 93 4.03 -19.94 -21.32
C LEU A 93 4.07 -19.58 -22.80
N ARG A 94 5.22 -19.77 -23.43
CA ARG A 94 5.39 -19.58 -24.87
C ARG A 94 5.72 -20.91 -25.52
N TYR A 95 4.81 -21.36 -26.36
CA TYR A 95 4.94 -22.54 -27.20
C TYR A 95 5.30 -22.12 -28.62
N ASP A 96 5.59 -23.09 -29.48
CA ASP A 96 5.89 -22.83 -30.89
C ASP A 96 4.66 -22.32 -31.66
N ASP A 97 3.45 -22.65 -31.19
CA ASP A 97 2.15 -22.34 -31.81
C ASP A 97 1.40 -21.18 -31.14
N GLY A 98 1.90 -20.63 -30.03
CA GLY A 98 1.22 -19.54 -29.35
C GLY A 98 1.71 -19.25 -27.93
N GLN A 99 0.92 -18.44 -27.23
CA GLN A 99 1.16 -18.04 -25.85
C GLN A 99 -0.05 -18.39 -24.99
N GLU A 100 0.19 -19.02 -23.84
CA GLU A 100 -0.81 -19.31 -22.80
C GLU A 100 -0.44 -18.55 -21.53
N THR A 101 -1.43 -18.11 -20.77
CA THR A 101 -1.21 -17.53 -19.43
C THR A 101 -2.01 -18.34 -18.42
N ARG A 102 -1.33 -18.77 -17.36
CA ARG A 102 -1.95 -19.45 -16.22
C ARG A 102 -1.88 -18.58 -14.99
N GLU A 103 -2.93 -18.64 -14.18
CA GLU A 103 -3.06 -17.80 -13.00
C GLU A 103 -3.37 -18.63 -11.77
N ALA A 104 -2.82 -18.21 -10.63
CA ALA A 104 -3.18 -18.69 -9.31
C ALA A 104 -3.25 -17.48 -8.38
N ASP A 105 -4.29 -17.40 -7.56
CA ASP A 105 -4.51 -16.27 -6.68
C ASP A 105 -4.89 -16.68 -5.25
N ALA A 106 -4.55 -15.81 -4.31
CA ALA A 106 -4.92 -15.98 -2.91
C ALA A 106 -5.03 -14.63 -2.18
N GLU A 107 -5.98 -14.53 -1.26
CA GLU A 107 -6.08 -13.40 -0.33
C GLU A 107 -5.22 -13.64 0.92
N CYS A 108 -4.52 -12.61 1.38
CA CYS A 108 -3.87 -12.65 2.68
C CYS A 108 -4.91 -12.49 3.80
N GLY A 109 -4.92 -13.42 4.75
CA GLY A 109 -5.90 -13.41 5.84
C GLY A 109 -5.73 -12.26 6.83
N GLN A 110 -4.51 -11.73 6.99
CA GLN A 110 -4.18 -10.63 7.91
C GLN A 110 -3.62 -9.44 7.15
N ALA A 111 -3.73 -8.24 7.73
CA ALA A 111 -3.12 -7.04 7.17
C ALA A 111 -1.59 -7.12 7.27
N GLN A 112 -0.90 -6.96 6.14
CA GLN A 112 0.54 -7.12 5.99
C GLN A 112 1.10 -6.03 5.09
N LYS A 113 2.40 -5.76 5.20
CA LYS A 113 3.11 -4.92 4.24
C LYS A 113 3.28 -5.68 2.94
N ILE A 114 3.30 -4.97 1.81
CA ILE A 114 3.46 -5.59 0.49
C ILE A 114 4.74 -6.45 0.38
N GLY A 115 5.82 -6.07 1.08
CA GLY A 115 7.06 -6.84 1.12
C GLY A 115 6.98 -8.16 1.87
N GLU A 116 6.02 -8.30 2.79
CA GLU A 116 5.81 -9.53 3.58
C GLU A 116 5.09 -10.62 2.77
N LEU A 117 4.49 -10.26 1.63
CA LEU A 117 3.77 -11.18 0.72
C LEU A 117 4.70 -12.07 -0.12
N MET A 118 6.02 -12.02 0.10
CA MET A 118 7.02 -12.75 -0.68
C MET A 118 6.78 -14.27 -0.67
N GLU A 119 6.52 -14.85 0.50
CA GLU A 119 6.36 -16.31 0.60
C GLU A 119 5.05 -16.78 -0.05
N LEU A 120 3.95 -16.03 0.11
CA LEU A 120 2.68 -16.32 -0.57
C LEU A 120 2.83 -16.29 -2.09
N ARG A 121 3.50 -15.27 -2.64
CA ARG A 121 3.79 -15.17 -4.08
C ARG A 121 4.59 -16.35 -4.60
N LYS A 122 5.69 -16.68 -3.93
CA LYS A 122 6.55 -17.81 -4.31
C LYS A 122 5.80 -19.13 -4.26
N GLN A 123 4.91 -19.29 -3.27
CA GLN A 123 4.07 -20.48 -3.17
C GLN A 123 3.15 -20.60 -4.39
N LEU A 124 2.37 -19.55 -4.71
CA LEU A 124 1.47 -19.55 -5.87
C LEU A 124 2.21 -19.82 -7.19
N MET A 125 3.38 -19.20 -7.38
CA MET A 125 4.19 -19.44 -8.58
C MET A 125 4.75 -20.86 -8.64
N ARG A 126 5.13 -21.43 -7.49
CA ARG A 126 5.59 -22.83 -7.43
C ARG A 126 4.47 -23.79 -7.81
N GLU A 127 3.24 -23.54 -7.36
CA GLU A 127 2.07 -24.33 -7.71
C GLU A 127 1.81 -24.28 -9.21
N LEU A 128 1.87 -23.09 -9.84
CA LEU A 128 1.75 -22.95 -11.29
C LEU A 128 2.85 -23.70 -12.04
N LYS A 129 4.11 -23.56 -11.60
CA LYS A 129 5.26 -24.22 -12.22
C LYS A 129 5.21 -25.74 -12.12
N ALA A 130 4.68 -26.28 -11.03
CA ALA A 130 4.54 -27.72 -10.85
C ALA A 130 3.58 -28.36 -11.88
N ALA A 131 2.67 -27.58 -12.45
CA ALA A 131 1.65 -28.05 -13.40
C ALA A 131 2.04 -27.88 -14.88
N VAL A 132 3.27 -27.43 -15.18
CA VAL A 132 3.70 -27.10 -16.55
C VAL A 132 5.09 -27.63 -16.86
N ASN A 133 5.45 -27.68 -18.13
CA ASN A 133 6.82 -27.97 -18.54
C ASN A 133 7.68 -26.70 -18.44
N PRO A 134 8.77 -26.69 -17.64
CA PRO A 134 9.62 -25.53 -17.44
C PRO A 134 10.24 -24.95 -18.72
N ARG A 135 10.42 -25.76 -19.77
CA ARG A 135 10.99 -25.33 -21.05
C ARG A 135 10.20 -24.20 -21.71
N TYR A 136 8.90 -24.16 -21.50
CA TYR A 136 8.01 -23.17 -22.13
C TYR A 136 7.76 -21.95 -21.25
N VAL A 137 8.34 -21.89 -20.04
CA VAL A 137 8.18 -20.72 -19.16
C VAL A 137 8.92 -19.53 -19.77
N TRP A 138 8.15 -18.49 -20.10
CA TRP A 138 8.65 -17.26 -20.70
C TRP A 138 8.76 -16.12 -19.69
N ASP A 139 7.73 -15.93 -18.85
CA ASP A 139 7.72 -14.86 -17.86
C ASP A 139 6.92 -15.23 -16.60
N GLU A 140 7.23 -14.54 -15.51
CA GLU A 140 6.66 -14.67 -14.19
C GLU A 140 6.26 -13.29 -13.68
N ILE A 141 4.96 -13.10 -13.50
CA ILE A 141 4.38 -11.81 -13.13
C ILE A 141 3.62 -11.98 -11.82
N TYR A 142 3.74 -10.99 -10.94
CA TYR A 142 2.94 -10.89 -9.73
C TYR A 142 2.16 -9.59 -9.76
N GLU A 143 0.86 -9.71 -9.51
CA GLU A 143 0.01 -8.58 -9.20
C GLU A 143 -0.45 -8.66 -7.76
N MET A 144 -0.45 -7.52 -7.08
CA MET A 144 -0.91 -7.41 -5.70
C MET A 144 -1.97 -6.33 -5.63
N GLU A 145 -3.21 -6.75 -5.49
CA GLU A 145 -4.36 -5.87 -5.32
C GLU A 145 -4.54 -5.56 -3.84
N CYS A 146 -4.55 -4.28 -3.47
CA CYS A 146 -4.82 -3.85 -2.12
C CYS A 146 -6.33 -3.89 -1.83
N LEU A 147 -6.74 -4.63 -0.81
CA LEU A 147 -8.15 -4.79 -0.40
C LEU A 147 -8.58 -3.81 0.71
N GLY A 148 -7.61 -3.14 1.36
CA GLY A 148 -7.80 -2.12 2.40
C GLY A 148 -7.29 -2.46 3.79
#